data_AF-A0A6G1II00-F1
#
_entry.id   AF-A0A6G1II00-F1
#
_cell.length_a   1.000
_cell.length_b   1.000
_cell.length_c   1.000
_cell.angle_alpha   90.00
_cell.angle_beta   90.00
_cell.angle_gamma   90.00
#
_symmetry.space_group_name_H-M   'P 1'
#
loop_
_entity.id
_entity.type
_entity.pdbx_description
1 polymer ?
#
loop_
_entity_poly.entity_id
_entity_poly.type
_entity_poly.pdbx_seq_one_letter_code
_entity_poly.pdbx_strand_id
1 'polypeptide(L)'
;MGLLSFLQHNKRVKAKKLSIAEANEAFEFWVQNVTSVEIRDLFLKSLTSGCNEMLPKVVEPTELAHFNDLVADSDIAPDGQIELSSIVNYLASAHTTKSELIKSTASTLEILIVSHACFPFSSLTPLNRDAFCRAVLLLIARCEKSFKHATWISGKNGRDLIRKRTQQARLMFLYSALARPPTGLPTNDDILDVVSRVEYPWYICRKNLIRLRPIIDFLPLAERLEPSSLKDPNSLGPLPVSILEPLRDLAEAFPPRYEEPAADLGFGGAGALTIEEFCYWAKKVRLLEALDQLFSVFIPKAKCQCPKHRAMEEKVVVDTSDSDA
;
A
#
# COMPACT_ATOMS: atom_id res chain seq x y z
N MET A 1 17.15 -16.56 23.50
CA MET A 1 16.50 -17.51 22.57
C MET A 1 15.35 -16.76 21.91
N GLY A 2 15.60 -16.14 20.74
CA GLY A 2 14.78 -15.06 20.19
C GLY A 2 13.54 -15.53 19.42
N LEU A 3 12.52 -14.66 19.33
CA LEU A 3 11.25 -14.84 18.61
C LEU A 3 11.39 -15.37 17.18
N LEU A 4 12.51 -15.06 16.51
CA LEU A 4 12.81 -15.57 15.18
C LEU A 4 12.94 -17.11 15.15
N SER A 5 13.38 -17.78 16.23
CA SER A 5 13.47 -19.24 16.23
C SER A 5 12.10 -19.93 16.29
N PHE A 6 11.07 -19.25 16.79
CA PHE A 6 9.71 -19.80 16.86
C PHE A 6 8.94 -19.62 15.54
N LEU A 7 9.26 -18.58 14.77
CA LEU A 7 8.60 -18.26 13.49
C LEU A 7 9.39 -18.72 12.25
N GLN A 8 10.71 -18.90 12.32
CA GLN A 8 11.54 -19.39 11.20
C GLN A 8 11.53 -20.92 11.03
N HIS A 9 10.86 -21.68 11.91
CA HIS A 9 10.78 -23.14 11.84
C HIS A 9 9.53 -23.65 11.10
N ASN A 10 9.19 -23.06 9.94
CA ASN A 10 8.05 -23.51 9.13
C ASN A 10 8.36 -23.58 7.63
N LYS A 11 9.35 -24.39 7.26
CA LYS A 11 9.27 -25.17 6.00
C LYS A 11 8.55 -26.47 6.33
N ARG A 12 7.26 -26.56 5.97
CA ARG A 12 6.43 -27.78 6.00
C ARG A 12 6.36 -28.55 7.34
N VAL A 13 6.36 -27.87 8.48
CA VAL A 13 5.77 -28.44 9.69
C VAL A 13 4.28 -28.19 9.59
N LYS A 14 3.44 -29.23 9.68
CA LYS A 14 1.99 -29.07 9.87
C LYS A 14 1.83 -28.09 11.03
N ALA A 15 1.36 -26.87 10.77
CA ALA A 15 1.18 -25.85 11.80
C ALA A 15 0.53 -26.51 13.02
N LYS A 16 1.25 -26.53 14.15
CA LYS A 16 0.78 -27.18 15.37
C LYS A 16 -0.59 -26.58 15.68
N LYS A 17 -1.65 -27.39 15.63
CA LYS A 17 -3.00 -26.95 15.98
C LYS A 17 -2.97 -26.59 17.46
N LEU A 18 -2.97 -25.28 17.76
CA LEU A 18 -3.09 -24.80 19.12
C LEU A 18 -4.51 -25.08 19.61
N SER A 19 -4.64 -25.50 20.87
CA SER A 19 -5.91 -25.41 21.58
C SER A 19 -6.35 -23.94 21.70
N ILE A 20 -7.63 -23.72 22.03
CA ILE A 20 -8.15 -22.35 22.19
C ILE A 20 -7.38 -21.60 23.29
N ALA A 21 -7.07 -22.28 24.41
CA ALA A 21 -6.33 -21.69 25.53
C ALA A 21 -4.90 -21.32 25.12
N GLU A 22 -4.16 -22.25 24.50
CA GLU A 22 -2.79 -21.99 24.02
C GLU A 22 -2.75 -20.85 22.99
N ALA A 23 -3.76 -20.77 22.10
CA ALA A 23 -3.84 -19.69 21.11
C ALA A 23 -4.21 -18.33 21.73
N ASN A 24 -4.94 -18.31 22.85
CA ASN A 24 -5.21 -17.09 23.61
C ASN A 24 -3.94 -16.59 24.31
N GLU A 25 -3.25 -17.46 25.03
CA GLU A 25 -2.00 -17.13 25.71
C GLU A 25 -0.91 -16.67 24.73
N ALA A 26 -0.75 -17.38 23.61
CA ALA A 26 0.20 -16.99 22.57
C ALA A 26 -0.16 -15.65 21.92
N PHE A 27 -1.45 -15.37 21.72
CA PHE A 27 -1.89 -14.09 21.17
C PHE A 27 -1.65 -12.94 22.15
N GLU A 28 -1.96 -13.11 23.44
CA GLU A 28 -1.70 -12.09 24.46
C GLU A 28 -0.20 -11.81 24.58
N PHE A 29 0.64 -12.84 24.59
CA PHE A 29 2.08 -12.69 24.55
C PHE A 29 2.53 -11.93 23.29
N TRP A 30 2.01 -12.28 22.12
CA TRP A 30 2.32 -11.59 20.87
C TRP A 30 1.91 -10.11 20.92
N VAL A 31 0.70 -9.79 21.40
CA VAL A 31 0.20 -8.41 21.56
C VAL A 31 1.10 -7.59 22.49
N GLN A 32 1.67 -8.19 23.53
CA GLN A 32 2.55 -7.49 24.47
C GLN A 32 3.96 -7.26 23.91
N ASN A 33 4.45 -8.15 23.04
CA ASN A 33 5.87 -8.20 22.67
C ASN A 33 6.18 -7.76 21.23
N VAL A 34 5.23 -7.85 20.30
CA VAL A 34 5.51 -7.51 18.89
C VAL A 34 5.88 -6.03 18.73
N THR A 35 6.85 -5.74 17.89
CA THR A 35 7.37 -4.38 17.65
C THR A 35 6.77 -3.76 16.38
N SER A 36 6.86 -2.44 16.25
CA SER A 36 6.43 -1.73 15.03
C SER A 36 7.21 -2.16 13.79
N VAL A 37 8.49 -2.53 13.95
CA VAL A 37 9.32 -3.10 12.88
C VAL A 37 8.78 -4.47 12.44
N GLU A 38 8.54 -5.37 13.39
CA GLU A 38 7.98 -6.70 13.08
C GLU A 38 6.59 -6.59 12.41
N ILE A 39 5.74 -5.65 12.82
CA ILE A 39 4.44 -5.43 12.14
C ILE A 39 4.64 -4.99 10.70
N ARG A 40 5.58 -4.08 10.42
CA ARG A 40 5.88 -3.65 9.04
C ARG A 40 6.36 -4.82 8.17
N ASP A 41 7.19 -5.69 8.72
CA ASP A 41 7.73 -6.86 8.03
C ASP A 41 6.65 -7.91 7.79
N LEU A 42 5.85 -8.22 8.81
CA LEU A 42 4.71 -9.13 8.69
C LEU A 42 3.66 -8.59 7.72
N PHE A 43 3.48 -7.27 7.65
CA PHE A 43 2.57 -6.65 6.70
C PHE A 43 3.08 -6.79 5.27
N LEU A 44 4.36 -6.49 5.00
CA LEU A 44 4.94 -6.74 3.68
C LEU A 44 4.87 -8.22 3.30
N LYS A 45 5.15 -9.13 4.23
CA LYS A 45 5.00 -10.57 4.04
C LYS A 45 3.55 -10.93 3.65
N SER A 46 2.55 -10.34 4.31
CA SER A 46 1.14 -10.57 3.96
C SER A 46 0.81 -10.15 2.53
N LEU A 47 1.41 -9.05 2.04
CA LEU A 47 1.19 -8.56 0.67
C LEU A 47 1.91 -9.40 -0.39
N THR A 48 3.11 -9.88 -0.09
CA THR A 48 3.97 -10.58 -1.06
C THR A 48 3.78 -12.10 -1.07
N SER A 49 3.45 -12.68 0.08
CA SER A 49 3.36 -14.14 0.28
C SER A 49 1.97 -14.60 0.73
N GLY A 50 1.08 -13.67 1.10
CA GLY A 50 -0.21 -13.98 1.72
C GLY A 50 -0.07 -14.31 3.21
N CYS A 51 -1.22 -14.53 3.87
CA CYS A 51 -1.27 -14.95 5.27
C CYS A 51 -2.21 -16.16 5.45
N ASN A 52 -1.65 -17.30 5.88
CA ASN A 52 -2.36 -18.44 6.48
C ASN A 52 -3.70 -18.84 5.82
N GLU A 53 -3.74 -19.00 4.49
CA GLU A 53 -4.95 -19.33 3.71
C GLU A 53 -6.09 -18.27 3.75
N MET A 54 -5.95 -17.22 4.57
CA MET A 54 -7.02 -16.25 4.86
C MET A 54 -6.94 -14.97 4.02
N LEU A 55 -5.73 -14.55 3.65
CA LEU A 55 -5.51 -13.41 2.77
C LEU A 55 -4.61 -13.84 1.61
N PRO A 56 -5.10 -13.75 0.36
CA PRO A 56 -4.27 -14.05 -0.80
C PRO A 56 -3.15 -13.01 -0.92
N LYS A 57 -2.00 -13.45 -1.43
CA LYS A 57 -0.94 -12.53 -1.85
C LYS A 57 -1.47 -11.56 -2.91
N VAL A 58 -0.90 -10.36 -2.94
CA VAL A 58 -1.22 -9.28 -3.89
C VAL A 58 -0.24 -9.27 -5.07
N VAL A 59 0.93 -9.87 -4.88
CA VAL A 59 2.06 -9.87 -5.80
C VAL A 59 2.41 -11.30 -6.16
N GLU A 60 2.62 -11.57 -7.44
CA GLU A 60 3.14 -12.86 -7.89
C GLU A 60 4.67 -12.92 -7.70
N PRO A 61 5.26 -14.11 -7.45
CA PRO A 61 6.70 -14.26 -7.25
C PRO A 61 7.55 -13.69 -8.38
N THR A 62 7.07 -13.79 -9.63
CA THR A 62 7.76 -13.23 -10.81
C THR A 62 7.76 -11.71 -10.82
N GLU A 63 6.69 -11.07 -10.34
CA GLU A 63 6.60 -9.62 -10.21
C GLU A 63 7.50 -9.11 -9.09
N LEU A 64 7.56 -9.86 -7.98
CA LEU A 64 8.49 -9.56 -6.89
C LEU A 64 9.95 -9.76 -7.30
N ALA A 65 10.26 -10.77 -8.11
CA ALA A 65 11.59 -10.97 -8.66
C ALA A 65 11.99 -9.78 -9.54
N HIS A 66 11.11 -9.36 -10.45
CA HIS A 66 11.34 -8.17 -11.28
C HIS A 66 11.56 -6.91 -10.43
N PHE A 67 10.75 -6.69 -9.40
CA PHE A 67 10.97 -5.59 -8.45
C PHE A 67 12.37 -5.64 -7.82
N ASN A 68 12.80 -6.83 -7.37
CA ASN A 68 14.11 -7.00 -6.75
C ASN A 68 15.25 -6.70 -7.72
N ASP A 69 15.13 -7.14 -8.98
CA ASP A 69 16.13 -6.89 -10.01
C ASP A 69 16.26 -5.38 -10.28
N LEU A 70 15.12 -4.67 -10.41
CA LEU A 70 15.12 -3.21 -10.60
C LEU A 70 15.75 -2.44 -9.44
N VAL A 71 15.43 -2.84 -8.20
CA VAL A 71 15.90 -2.14 -7.00
C VAL A 71 17.37 -2.45 -6.71
N ALA A 72 17.90 -3.59 -7.17
CA ALA A 72 19.31 -3.91 -7.04
C ALA A 72 20.23 -2.91 -7.77
N ASP A 73 19.73 -2.28 -8.83
CA ASP A 73 20.44 -1.28 -9.63
C ASP A 73 20.26 0.16 -9.11
N SER A 74 19.52 0.36 -8.00
CA SER A 74 19.30 1.70 -7.43
C SER A 74 20.54 2.20 -6.69
N ASP A 75 20.76 3.52 -6.76
CA ASP A 75 21.86 4.15 -6.02
C ASP A 75 21.62 4.04 -4.50
N ILE A 76 22.67 3.67 -3.77
CA ILE A 76 22.64 3.49 -2.32
C ILE A 76 23.51 4.57 -1.67
N ALA A 77 22.90 5.36 -0.80
CA ALA A 77 23.58 6.37 0.00
C ALA A 77 24.58 5.74 0.99
N PRO A 78 25.55 6.50 1.53
CA PRO A 78 26.55 5.98 2.45
C PRO A 78 26.00 5.31 3.72
N ASP A 79 24.76 5.65 4.11
CA ASP A 79 24.05 5.07 5.25
C ASP A 79 23.27 3.79 4.91
N GLY A 80 23.39 3.30 3.67
CA GLY A 80 22.75 2.08 3.19
C GLY A 80 21.31 2.24 2.74
N GLN A 81 20.80 3.48 2.65
CA GLN A 81 19.45 3.77 2.14
C GLN A 81 19.44 3.93 0.62
N ILE A 82 18.36 3.53 -0.02
CA ILE A 82 18.13 3.81 -1.45
C ILE A 82 17.97 5.32 -1.62
N GLU A 83 18.71 5.89 -2.56
CA GLU A 83 18.56 7.30 -2.91
C GLU A 83 17.22 7.54 -3.63
N LEU A 84 16.44 8.45 -3.07
CA LEU A 84 15.14 8.86 -3.60
C LEU A 84 15.23 9.43 -5.03
N SER A 85 16.30 10.17 -5.31
CA SER A 85 16.63 10.69 -6.65
C SER A 85 16.74 9.57 -7.68
N SER A 86 17.35 8.44 -7.32
CA SER A 86 17.49 7.26 -8.17
C SER A 86 16.12 6.67 -8.54
N ILE A 87 15.21 6.58 -7.56
CA ILE A 87 13.82 6.14 -7.78
C ILE A 87 13.07 7.09 -8.72
N VAL A 88 13.18 8.40 -8.53
CA VAL A 88 12.53 9.40 -9.40
C VAL A 88 13.10 9.36 -10.82
N ASN A 89 14.41 9.22 -10.96
CA ASN A 89 15.06 9.08 -12.26
C ASN A 89 14.61 7.82 -13.00
N TYR A 90 14.44 6.71 -12.27
CA TYR A 90 13.87 5.49 -12.83
C TYR A 90 12.42 5.69 -13.30
N LEU A 91 11.57 6.35 -12.49
CA LEU A 91 10.21 6.68 -12.91
C LEU A 91 10.21 7.54 -14.18
N ALA A 92 11.08 8.55 -14.25
CA ALA A 92 11.19 9.42 -15.42
C ALA A 92 11.64 8.65 -16.68
N SER A 93 12.57 7.71 -16.54
CA SER A 93 13.05 6.89 -17.66
C SER A 93 12.01 5.85 -18.12
N ALA A 94 11.26 5.26 -17.19
CA ALA A 94 10.17 4.34 -17.49
C ALA A 94 8.98 5.02 -18.19
N HIS A 95 8.78 6.32 -17.93
CA HIS A 95 7.73 7.15 -18.52
C HIS A 95 8.32 8.28 -19.40
N THR A 96 9.10 7.89 -20.42
CA THR A 96 9.91 8.83 -21.25
C THR A 96 9.18 10.10 -21.70
N THR A 97 7.93 10.00 -22.16
CA THR A 97 7.11 11.15 -22.61
C THR A 97 6.71 12.12 -21.50
N LYS A 98 6.86 11.73 -20.24
CA LYS A 98 6.51 12.49 -19.02
C LYS A 98 7.72 12.73 -18.11
N SER A 99 8.93 12.44 -18.59
CA SER A 99 10.17 12.51 -17.80
C SER A 99 10.32 13.85 -17.07
N GLU A 100 10.20 14.97 -17.79
CA GLU A 100 10.43 16.30 -17.22
C GLU A 100 9.37 16.67 -16.17
N LEU A 101 8.12 16.26 -16.37
CA LEU A 101 7.05 16.42 -15.37
C LEU A 101 7.32 15.58 -14.12
N ILE A 102 7.75 14.32 -14.27
CA ILE A 102 8.07 13.46 -13.13
C ILE A 102 9.23 14.05 -12.32
N LYS A 103 10.26 14.59 -13.01
CA LYS A 103 11.38 15.27 -12.34
C LYS A 103 10.96 16.58 -11.67
N SER A 104 10.09 17.38 -12.29
CA SER A 104 9.61 18.63 -11.67
C SER A 104 8.74 18.37 -10.43
N THR A 105 8.13 17.19 -10.34
CA THR A 105 7.31 16.75 -9.19
C THR A 105 8.07 15.90 -8.16
N ALA A 106 9.39 15.76 -8.30
CA ALA A 106 10.24 14.89 -7.49
C ALA A 106 9.99 15.04 -5.99
N SER A 107 10.03 16.26 -5.44
CA SER A 107 9.85 16.51 -4.00
C SER A 107 8.52 15.96 -3.46
N THR A 108 7.45 16.02 -4.25
CA THR A 108 6.15 15.47 -3.88
C THR A 108 6.20 13.95 -3.91
N LEU A 109 6.77 13.35 -4.96
CA LEU A 109 6.91 11.90 -5.07
C LEU A 109 7.76 11.32 -3.93
N GLU A 110 8.83 12.01 -3.54
CA GLU A 110 9.69 11.63 -2.43
C GLU A 110 8.94 11.59 -1.10
N ILE A 111 8.14 12.62 -0.80
CA ILE A 111 7.26 12.65 0.38
C ILE A 111 6.29 11.46 0.36
N LEU A 112 5.70 11.16 -0.79
CA LEU A 112 4.79 10.03 -0.93
C LEU A 112 5.51 8.69 -0.73
N ILE A 113 6.70 8.50 -1.28
CA ILE A 113 7.49 7.28 -1.09
C ILE A 113 7.84 7.08 0.38
N VAL A 114 8.40 8.10 1.04
CA VAL A 114 8.85 7.99 2.44
C VAL A 114 7.68 7.77 3.40
N SER A 115 6.57 8.50 3.22
CA SER A 115 5.39 8.31 4.06
C SER A 115 4.81 6.90 3.97
N HIS A 116 4.72 6.34 2.76
CA HIS A 116 4.22 4.98 2.55
C HIS A 116 5.24 3.91 2.98
N ALA A 117 6.54 4.22 2.95
CA ALA A 117 7.57 3.38 3.55
C ALA A 117 7.41 3.33 5.09
N CYS A 118 7.02 4.43 5.73
CA CYS A 118 6.84 4.49 7.19
C CYS A 118 5.50 3.87 7.67
N PHE A 119 4.47 3.87 6.82
CA PHE A 119 3.15 3.32 7.12
C PHE A 119 3.20 1.90 7.71
N PRO A 120 2.39 1.56 8.74
CA PRO A 120 1.29 2.34 9.33
C PRO A 120 1.67 3.22 10.54
N PHE A 121 2.95 3.48 10.77
CA PHE A 121 3.42 4.21 11.96
C PHE A 121 4.10 5.52 11.56
N SER A 122 4.17 6.47 12.48
CA SER A 122 4.82 7.77 12.22
C SER A 122 6.34 7.74 12.39
N SER A 123 6.87 6.66 12.99
CA SER A 123 8.32 6.46 13.14
C SER A 123 9.02 6.33 11.79
N LEU A 124 10.08 7.10 11.59
CA LEU A 124 10.92 7.01 10.40
C LEU A 124 11.49 5.60 10.23
N THR A 125 11.53 5.14 8.98
CA THR A 125 12.14 3.86 8.58
C THR A 125 13.16 4.14 7.48
N PRO A 126 14.39 3.60 7.60
CA PRO A 126 15.37 3.69 6.52
C PRO A 126 14.78 3.15 5.22
N LEU A 127 14.97 3.87 4.11
CA LEU A 127 14.44 3.48 2.81
C LEU A 127 15.28 2.34 2.20
N ASN A 128 15.15 1.14 2.78
CA ASN A 128 15.70 -0.08 2.21
C ASN A 128 14.73 -0.69 1.20
N ARG A 129 15.16 -1.79 0.54
CA ARG A 129 14.36 -2.52 -0.44
C ARG A 129 12.95 -2.88 0.06
N ASP A 130 12.84 -3.36 1.29
CA ASP A 130 11.56 -3.84 1.85
C ASP A 130 10.63 -2.67 2.18
N ALA A 131 11.18 -1.58 2.72
CA ALA A 131 10.46 -0.34 2.95
C ALA A 131 9.96 0.28 1.63
N PHE A 132 10.80 0.28 0.59
CA PHE A 132 10.42 0.75 -0.74
C PHE A 132 9.37 -0.16 -1.39
N CYS A 133 9.49 -1.48 -1.26
CA CYS A 133 8.49 -2.43 -1.76
C CYS A 133 7.12 -2.18 -1.13
N ARG A 134 7.08 -1.98 0.20
CA ARG A 134 5.87 -1.60 0.92
C ARG A 134 5.30 -0.28 0.40
N ALA A 135 6.14 0.73 0.18
CA ALA A 135 5.71 2.02 -0.34
C ALA A 135 5.02 1.88 -1.71
N VAL A 136 5.68 1.22 -2.66
CA VAL A 136 5.14 0.95 -4.01
C VAL A 136 3.81 0.22 -3.93
N LEU A 137 3.73 -0.84 -3.12
CA LEU A 137 2.51 -1.65 -2.99
C LEU A 137 1.32 -0.83 -2.47
N LEU A 138 1.56 0.08 -1.54
CA LEU A 138 0.51 0.94 -0.97
C LEU A 138 0.10 2.08 -1.92
N LEU A 139 1.01 2.53 -2.79
CA LEU A 139 0.75 3.56 -3.81
C LEU A 139 -0.04 3.02 -5.01
N ILE A 140 0.14 1.74 -5.38
CA ILE A 140 -0.62 1.12 -6.46
C ILE A 140 -2.00 0.60 -6.02
N ALA A 141 -2.93 0.44 -6.96
CA ALA A 141 -4.29 -0.02 -6.69
C ALA A 141 -4.35 -1.50 -6.25
N ARG A 142 -3.29 -2.28 -6.43
CA ARG A 142 -3.30 -3.71 -6.12
C ARG A 142 -3.50 -4.00 -4.63
N CYS A 143 -2.90 -3.20 -3.74
CA CYS A 143 -3.10 -3.37 -2.30
C CYS A 143 -4.57 -3.23 -1.88
N GLU A 144 -5.39 -2.54 -2.67
CA GLU A 144 -6.83 -2.42 -2.38
C GLU A 144 -7.51 -3.78 -2.26
N LYS A 145 -7.05 -4.81 -2.98
CA LYS A 145 -7.60 -6.15 -2.86
C LYS A 145 -7.45 -6.68 -1.43
N SER A 146 -6.28 -6.55 -0.81
CA SER A 146 -6.06 -6.94 0.60
C SER A 146 -6.93 -6.14 1.56
N PHE A 147 -7.23 -4.89 1.22
CA PHE A 147 -8.04 -3.99 2.01
C PHE A 147 -9.56 -4.11 1.78
N LYS A 148 -9.99 -4.76 0.68
CA LYS A 148 -11.40 -5.02 0.34
C LYS A 148 -11.95 -6.29 1.01
N HIS A 149 -11.11 -7.19 1.51
CA HIS A 149 -11.55 -8.37 2.25
C HIS A 149 -12.15 -7.96 3.60
N ALA A 150 -13.47 -8.16 3.73
CA ALA A 150 -14.13 -8.26 5.02
C ALA A 150 -14.32 -9.73 5.36
N THR A 151 -14.00 -10.14 6.58
CA THR A 151 -14.25 -11.50 7.05
C THR A 151 -15.42 -11.52 8.02
N TRP A 152 -16.48 -12.23 7.64
CA TRP A 152 -17.71 -12.41 8.42
C TRP A 152 -17.61 -13.64 9.35
N ILE A 153 -18.14 -13.52 10.57
CA ILE A 153 -18.63 -14.70 11.32
C ILE A 153 -20.15 -14.76 11.20
N SER A 154 -20.66 -15.91 10.76
CA SER A 154 -22.05 -16.31 10.97
C SER A 154 -22.36 -16.37 12.47
N GLY A 155 -22.98 -15.32 13.02
CA GLY A 155 -23.47 -15.25 14.39
C GLY A 155 -24.26 -13.96 14.64
N LYS A 156 -25.29 -14.04 15.51
CA LYS A 156 -26.37 -13.04 15.72
C LYS A 156 -25.97 -11.56 15.95
N ASN A 157 -24.68 -11.26 16.12
CA ASN A 157 -24.19 -9.92 16.47
C ASN A 157 -23.23 -9.28 15.44
N GLY A 158 -23.05 -9.87 14.25
CA GLY A 158 -22.54 -9.19 13.05
C GLY A 158 -21.24 -8.36 13.17
N ARG A 159 -20.27 -8.75 14.01
CA ARG A 159 -19.00 -8.01 14.12
C ARG A 159 -18.02 -8.50 13.05
N ASP A 160 -17.57 -7.59 12.19
CA ASP A 160 -16.49 -7.85 11.22
C ASP A 160 -15.20 -8.23 11.96
N LEU A 161 -14.57 -9.33 11.54
CA LEU A 161 -13.27 -9.78 12.07
C LEU A 161 -12.12 -8.96 11.50
N ILE A 162 -12.25 -8.60 10.22
CA ILE A 162 -11.38 -7.67 9.50
C ILE A 162 -12.32 -6.72 8.74
N ARG A 163 -12.20 -5.41 8.96
CA ARG A 163 -13.04 -4.39 8.31
C ARG A 163 -12.47 -4.01 6.96
N LYS A 164 -13.28 -3.50 6.04
CA LYS A 164 -12.75 -2.91 4.78
C LYS A 164 -12.11 -1.55 5.06
N ARG A 165 -10.99 -1.27 4.37
CA ARG A 165 -10.43 0.09 4.30
C ARG A 165 -11.00 0.81 3.08
N THR A 166 -11.52 2.01 3.29
CA THR A 166 -12.13 2.82 2.22
C THR A 166 -11.06 3.53 1.40
N GLN A 167 -11.39 3.88 0.15
CA GLN A 167 -10.52 4.77 -0.63
C GLN A 167 -10.34 6.14 0.03
N GLN A 168 -11.36 6.62 0.76
CA GLN A 168 -11.28 7.84 1.56
C GLN A 168 -10.13 7.79 2.56
N ALA A 169 -9.95 6.66 3.28
CA ALA A 169 -8.84 6.52 4.23
C ALA A 169 -7.45 6.58 3.56
N ARG A 170 -7.31 6.06 2.33
CA ARG A 170 -6.07 6.19 1.55
C ARG A 170 -5.79 7.66 1.19
N LEU A 171 -6.81 8.38 0.74
CA LEU A 171 -6.69 9.81 0.40
C LEU A 171 -6.41 10.67 1.63
N MET A 172 -7.04 10.38 2.77
CA MET A 172 -6.72 11.05 4.03
C MET A 172 -5.27 10.85 4.45
N PHE A 173 -4.72 9.64 4.27
CA PHE A 173 -3.31 9.40 4.54
C PHE A 173 -2.40 10.18 3.58
N LEU A 174 -2.72 10.20 2.28
CA LEU A 174 -2.02 11.03 1.28
C LEU A 174 -2.01 12.52 1.68
N TYR A 175 -3.17 13.06 2.07
CA TYR A 175 -3.27 14.42 2.59
C TYR A 175 -2.32 14.62 3.79
N SER A 176 -2.37 13.70 4.76
CA SER A 176 -1.54 13.81 5.96
C SER A 176 -0.05 13.78 5.65
N ALA A 177 0.38 12.98 4.67
CA ALA A 177 1.77 12.89 4.22
C ALA A 177 2.26 14.23 3.65
N LEU A 178 1.42 14.91 2.87
CA LEU A 178 1.72 16.22 2.29
C LEU A 178 1.67 17.32 3.35
N ALA A 179 0.74 17.23 4.31
CA ALA A 179 0.56 18.24 5.36
C ALA A 179 1.61 18.12 6.47
N ARG A 180 2.16 16.92 6.67
CA ARG A 180 3.14 16.60 7.71
C ARG A 180 4.23 15.65 7.16
N PRO A 181 5.08 16.13 6.23
CA PRO A 181 6.19 15.34 5.75
C PRO A 181 7.21 15.08 6.86
N PRO A 182 8.00 13.99 6.78
CA PRO A 182 8.02 13.04 5.67
C PRO A 182 7.14 11.79 5.90
N THR A 183 6.61 11.58 7.10
CA THR A 183 5.94 10.31 7.47
C THR A 183 4.41 10.37 7.40
N GLY A 184 3.83 11.56 7.40
CA GLY A 184 2.38 11.76 7.51
C GLY A 184 1.86 11.54 8.93
N LEU A 185 0.54 11.36 9.04
CA LEU A 185 -0.13 11.12 10.32
C LEU A 185 -1.09 9.93 10.20
N PRO A 186 -0.62 8.69 10.42
CA PRO A 186 -1.49 7.52 10.37
C PRO A 186 -2.46 7.55 11.55
N THR A 187 -3.74 7.34 11.27
CA THR A 187 -4.82 7.23 12.27
C THR A 187 -4.72 5.92 13.07
N ASN A 188 -5.47 5.80 14.15
CA ASN A 188 -5.59 4.52 14.86
C ASN A 188 -6.20 3.43 13.95
N ASP A 189 -7.17 3.85 13.13
CA ASP A 189 -7.80 3.02 12.10
C ASP A 189 -6.78 2.45 11.11
N ASP A 190 -5.80 3.24 10.67
CA ASP A 190 -4.74 2.79 9.77
C ASP A 190 -3.91 1.64 10.36
N ILE A 191 -3.63 1.70 11.65
CA ILE A 191 -2.89 0.65 12.34
C ILE A 191 -3.76 -0.59 12.50
N LEU A 192 -5.00 -0.43 12.95
CA LEU A 192 -5.96 -1.53 13.08
C LEU A 192 -6.17 -2.27 11.76
N ASP A 193 -6.19 -1.54 10.66
CA ASP A 193 -6.25 -2.12 9.32
C ASP A 193 -5.06 -3.02 9.04
N VAL A 194 -3.85 -2.63 9.46
CA VAL A 194 -2.64 -3.43 9.25
C VAL A 194 -2.54 -4.59 10.25
N VAL A 195 -2.63 -4.34 11.56
CA VAL A 195 -2.39 -5.38 12.58
C VAL A 195 -3.43 -6.49 12.57
N SER A 196 -4.64 -6.23 12.04
CA SER A 196 -5.66 -7.28 11.85
C SER A 196 -5.42 -8.16 10.62
N ARG A 197 -4.47 -7.80 9.74
CA ARG A 197 -4.16 -8.48 8.48
C ARG A 197 -2.82 -9.18 8.45
N VAL A 198 -1.98 -8.95 9.45
CA VAL A 198 -0.70 -9.66 9.58
C VAL A 198 -0.89 -11.06 10.12
N GLU A 199 0.16 -11.87 10.03
CA GLU A 199 0.21 -13.16 10.70
C GLU A 199 0.36 -12.99 12.21
N TYR A 200 -0.52 -13.66 12.98
CA TYR A 200 -0.53 -13.69 14.44
C TYR A 200 -0.95 -15.08 14.94
N PRO A 201 -0.74 -15.44 16.22
CA PRO A 201 -1.19 -16.73 16.75
C PRO A 201 -2.72 -16.92 16.66
N TRP A 202 -3.16 -17.96 15.96
CA TRP A 202 -4.58 -18.33 15.76
C TRP A 202 -4.85 -19.79 16.11
N TYR A 203 -6.12 -20.15 16.21
CA TYR A 203 -6.57 -21.54 16.40
C TYR A 203 -7.52 -21.98 15.28
N ILE A 204 -7.56 -23.30 15.08
CA ILE A 204 -8.51 -23.95 14.18
C ILE A 204 -9.77 -24.28 14.96
N CYS A 205 -10.91 -23.75 14.51
CA CYS A 205 -12.22 -24.15 15.02
C CYS A 205 -12.79 -25.34 14.23
N ARG A 206 -14.02 -25.77 14.57
CA ARG A 206 -14.65 -26.97 13.98
C ARG A 206 -14.57 -26.93 12.43
N LYS A 207 -14.33 -28.10 11.82
CA LYS A 207 -14.20 -28.28 10.35
C LYS A 207 -12.93 -27.68 9.71
N ASN A 208 -11.81 -27.61 10.43
CA ASN A 208 -10.53 -27.06 9.93
C ASN A 208 -10.59 -25.57 9.54
N LEU A 209 -11.57 -24.83 10.02
CA LEU A 209 -11.70 -23.39 9.73
C LEU A 209 -10.84 -22.58 10.70
N ILE A 210 -10.01 -21.69 10.18
CA ILE A 210 -9.27 -20.74 11.01
C ILE A 210 -10.25 -19.69 11.54
N ARG A 211 -10.19 -19.41 12.84
CA ARG A 211 -10.98 -18.34 13.45
C ARG A 211 -10.08 -17.14 13.73
N LEU A 212 -10.29 -16.08 12.95
CA LEU A 212 -9.65 -14.78 13.17
C LEU A 212 -10.15 -14.13 14.47
N ARG A 213 -9.33 -13.23 15.00
CA ARG A 213 -9.65 -12.36 16.13
C ARG A 213 -10.52 -11.19 15.66
N PRO A 214 -11.53 -10.75 16.44
CA PRO A 214 -12.23 -9.51 16.16
C PRO A 214 -11.31 -8.30 16.28
N ILE A 215 -11.59 -7.25 15.51
CA ILE A 215 -10.78 -6.00 15.49
C ILE A 215 -10.57 -5.42 16.89
N ILE A 216 -11.57 -5.54 17.76
CA ILE A 216 -11.53 -5.05 19.15
C ILE A 216 -10.34 -5.63 19.94
N ASP A 217 -9.91 -6.86 19.64
CA ASP A 217 -8.80 -7.53 20.31
C ASP A 217 -7.44 -6.90 19.95
N PHE A 218 -7.38 -6.11 18.86
CA PHE A 218 -6.17 -5.43 18.42
C PHE A 218 -6.06 -3.98 18.90
N LEU A 219 -7.11 -3.42 19.52
CA LEU A 219 -7.06 -2.06 20.05
C LEU A 219 -5.90 -1.82 21.04
N PRO A 220 -5.63 -2.71 22.02
CA PRO A 220 -4.50 -2.53 22.92
C PRO A 220 -3.16 -2.53 22.20
N LEU A 221 -3.04 -3.35 21.14
CA LEU A 221 -1.83 -3.40 20.32
C LEU A 221 -1.63 -2.09 19.55
N ALA A 222 -2.68 -1.59 18.89
CA ALA A 222 -2.60 -0.36 18.12
C ALA A 222 -2.22 0.84 18.98
N GLU A 223 -2.82 0.96 20.18
CA GLU A 223 -2.48 2.02 21.13
C GLU A 223 -1.05 1.90 21.66
N ARG A 224 -0.57 0.67 21.93
CA ARG A 224 0.81 0.46 22.39
C ARG A 224 1.84 0.82 21.33
N LEU A 225 1.60 0.42 20.08
CA LEU A 225 2.55 0.60 18.99
C LEU A 225 2.65 2.05 18.54
N GLU A 226 1.54 2.79 18.62
CA GLU A 226 1.48 4.18 18.17
C GLU A 226 0.27 4.89 18.84
N PRO A 227 0.51 5.50 20.02
CA PRO A 227 -0.53 6.07 20.87
C PRO A 227 -1.42 7.09 20.16
N SER A 228 -2.73 6.98 20.38
CA SER A 228 -3.72 7.86 19.75
C SER A 228 -3.60 9.32 20.23
N SER A 229 -3.08 9.53 21.44
CA SER A 229 -2.83 10.86 22.01
C SER A 229 -1.82 11.69 21.23
N LEU A 230 -1.01 11.07 20.37
CA LEU A 230 -0.03 11.74 19.51
C LEU A 230 -0.63 12.15 18.15
N LYS A 231 -1.92 11.91 17.94
CA LYS A 231 -2.60 12.03 16.65
C LYS A 231 -3.89 12.82 16.79
N ASP A 232 -3.81 14.13 16.63
CA ASP A 232 -4.98 14.94 16.40
C ASP A 232 -5.12 15.22 14.89
N PRO A 233 -6.08 14.60 14.18
CA PRO A 233 -6.32 14.91 12.77
C PRO A 233 -6.68 16.39 12.56
N ASN A 234 -7.25 17.05 13.56
CA ASN A 234 -7.60 18.47 13.51
C ASN A 234 -6.36 19.37 13.63
N SER A 235 -5.20 18.82 13.98
CA SER A 235 -3.94 19.56 13.94
C SER A 235 -3.41 19.75 12.52
N LEU A 236 -3.97 19.06 11.52
CA LEU A 236 -3.56 19.23 10.13
C LEU A 236 -4.26 20.46 9.56
N GLY A 237 -3.50 21.54 9.36
CA GLY A 237 -3.97 22.72 8.66
C GLY A 237 -4.30 22.45 7.18
N PRO A 238 -4.97 23.39 6.50
CA PRO A 238 -5.28 23.28 5.08
C PRO A 238 -3.99 23.22 4.23
N LEU A 239 -4.00 22.41 3.18
CA LEU A 239 -2.88 22.27 2.23
C LEU A 239 -2.87 23.41 1.21
N PRO A 240 -1.79 24.19 1.10
CA PRO A 240 -1.64 25.19 0.05
C PRO A 240 -1.70 24.56 -1.34
N VAL A 241 -2.32 25.27 -2.28
CA VAL A 241 -2.44 24.85 -3.68
C VAL A 241 -1.08 24.58 -4.32
N SER A 242 -0.05 25.35 -3.97
CA SER A 242 1.31 25.14 -4.48
C SER A 242 1.90 23.76 -4.18
N ILE A 243 1.46 23.11 -3.09
CA ILE A 243 1.85 21.72 -2.76
C ILE A 243 1.06 20.72 -3.60
N LEU A 244 -0.16 21.08 -4.01
CA LEU A 244 -1.08 20.21 -4.73
C LEU A 244 -0.93 20.29 -6.26
N GLU A 245 -0.43 21.41 -6.79
CA GLU A 245 -0.17 21.60 -8.22
C GLU A 245 0.63 20.45 -8.85
N PRO A 246 1.76 19.99 -8.28
CA PRO A 246 2.46 18.80 -8.74
C PRO A 246 1.57 17.56 -8.90
N LEU A 247 0.63 17.35 -7.98
CA LEU A 247 -0.28 16.20 -8.02
C LEU A 247 -1.38 16.35 -9.07
N ARG A 248 -1.85 17.58 -9.31
CA ARG A 248 -2.78 17.86 -10.41
C ARG A 248 -2.10 17.57 -11.74
N ASP A 249 -0.91 18.11 -11.95
CA ASP A 249 -0.20 17.96 -13.22
C ASP A 249 0.11 16.48 -13.50
N LEU A 250 0.45 15.70 -12.46
CA LEU A 250 0.55 14.23 -12.56
C LEU A 250 -0.80 13.57 -12.90
N ALA A 251 -1.89 13.95 -12.24
CA ALA A 251 -3.21 13.38 -12.51
C ALA A 251 -3.67 13.64 -13.96
N GLU A 252 -3.42 14.82 -14.49
CA GLU A 252 -3.71 15.19 -15.88
C GLU A 252 -2.85 14.40 -16.87
N ALA A 253 -1.56 14.22 -16.58
CA ALA A 253 -0.65 13.49 -17.44
C ALA A 253 -0.96 11.98 -17.50
N PHE A 254 -1.57 11.41 -16.46
CA PHE A 254 -1.94 9.99 -16.38
C PHE A 254 -3.46 9.80 -16.40
N PRO A 255 -4.13 10.03 -17.55
CA PRO A 255 -5.58 9.95 -17.65
C PRO A 255 -6.09 8.52 -17.40
N PRO A 256 -7.36 8.37 -17.00
CA PRO A 256 -7.95 7.07 -16.64
C PRO A 256 -7.90 6.06 -17.80
N ARG A 257 -7.65 4.78 -17.49
CA ARG A 257 -7.48 3.75 -18.52
C ARG A 257 -8.77 3.27 -19.18
N TYR A 258 -9.90 3.35 -18.47
CA TYR A 258 -11.14 2.66 -18.85
C TYR A 258 -12.41 3.51 -18.70
N GLU A 259 -12.28 4.79 -18.37
CA GLU A 259 -13.41 5.65 -18.05
C GLU A 259 -13.20 7.04 -18.65
N GLU A 260 -14.24 7.87 -18.64
CA GLU A 260 -14.18 9.24 -19.15
C GLU A 260 -13.06 10.03 -18.46
N PRO A 261 -12.41 10.97 -19.20
CA PRO A 261 -11.41 11.85 -18.64
C PRO A 261 -11.90 12.49 -17.34
N ALA A 262 -11.00 12.60 -16.37
CA ALA A 262 -11.30 13.31 -15.13
C ALA A 262 -11.84 14.71 -15.45
N ALA A 263 -12.84 15.16 -14.69
CA ALA A 263 -13.28 16.54 -14.77
C ALA A 263 -12.11 17.45 -14.36
N ASP A 264 -11.80 18.46 -15.18
CA ASP A 264 -10.89 19.53 -14.79
C ASP A 264 -11.52 20.30 -13.63
N LEU A 265 -11.04 19.99 -12.44
CA LEU A 265 -11.41 20.68 -11.21
C LEU A 265 -10.15 21.36 -10.70
N GLY A 266 -10.06 22.67 -10.96
CA GLY A 266 -9.15 23.54 -10.25
C GLY A 266 -9.39 23.50 -8.74
N PHE A 267 -8.48 24.08 -7.97
CA PHE A 267 -8.49 24.06 -6.50
C PHE A 267 -9.40 25.12 -5.86
N GLY A 268 -10.34 25.68 -6.62
CA GLY A 268 -11.11 26.86 -6.22
C GLY A 268 -10.26 28.13 -6.08
N GLY A 269 -10.82 29.17 -5.47
CA GLY A 269 -10.17 30.49 -5.30
C GLY A 269 -9.51 30.72 -3.94
N ALA A 270 -9.62 29.79 -2.99
CA ALA A 270 -9.19 29.98 -1.60
C ALA A 270 -7.67 29.79 -1.36
N GLY A 271 -6.93 29.32 -2.38
CA GLY A 271 -5.47 29.13 -2.31
C GLY A 271 -4.99 27.95 -1.44
N ALA A 272 -5.91 27.24 -0.77
CA ALA A 272 -5.62 26.03 0.00
C ALA A 272 -6.87 25.13 0.08
N LEU A 273 -6.68 23.83 0.35
CA LEU A 273 -7.74 22.85 0.56
C LEU A 273 -7.70 22.26 1.97
N THR A 274 -8.88 22.10 2.58
CA THR A 274 -9.09 21.23 3.75
C THR A 274 -8.96 19.74 3.38
N ILE A 275 -8.97 18.86 4.39
CA ILE A 275 -8.92 17.39 4.19
C ILE A 275 -10.10 16.93 3.33
N GLU A 276 -11.31 17.43 3.63
CA GLU A 276 -12.54 17.08 2.94
C GLU A 276 -12.51 17.53 1.49
N GLU A 277 -12.09 18.78 1.24
CA GLU A 277 -11.98 19.35 -0.10
C GLU A 277 -10.91 18.63 -0.93
N PHE A 278 -9.75 18.32 -0.33
CA PHE A 278 -8.71 17.52 -0.99
C PHE A 278 -9.24 16.13 -1.36
N CYS A 279 -9.92 15.43 -0.45
CA CYS A 279 -10.43 14.10 -0.73
C CYS A 279 -11.50 14.12 -1.82
N TYR A 280 -12.34 15.16 -1.85
CA TYR A 280 -13.32 15.36 -2.92
C TYR A 280 -12.63 15.60 -4.27
N TRP A 281 -11.68 16.53 -4.31
CA TRP A 281 -10.89 16.84 -5.50
C TRP A 281 -10.13 15.60 -6.01
N ALA A 282 -9.36 14.94 -5.14
CA ALA A 282 -8.53 13.79 -5.49
C ALA A 282 -9.35 12.60 -6.05
N LYS A 283 -10.59 12.42 -5.58
CA LYS A 283 -11.52 11.45 -6.17
C LYS A 283 -11.95 11.83 -7.58
N LYS A 284 -12.27 13.10 -7.81
CA LYS A 284 -12.73 13.61 -9.10
C LYS A 284 -11.64 13.57 -10.16
N VAL A 285 -10.41 13.91 -9.78
CA VAL A 285 -9.23 13.81 -10.67
C VAL A 285 -8.62 12.41 -10.70
N ARG A 286 -9.20 11.45 -9.96
CA ARG A 286 -8.76 10.05 -9.88
C ARG A 286 -7.28 9.90 -9.54
N LEU A 287 -6.81 10.67 -8.57
CA LEU A 287 -5.40 10.73 -8.17
C LEU A 287 -4.80 9.34 -7.87
N LEU A 288 -5.57 8.46 -7.21
CA LEU A 288 -5.11 7.09 -6.90
C LEU A 288 -4.84 6.26 -8.16
N GLU A 289 -5.57 6.49 -9.25
CA GLU A 289 -5.32 5.82 -10.53
C GLU A 289 -4.07 6.37 -11.20
N ALA A 290 -3.87 7.69 -11.20
CA ALA A 290 -2.62 8.30 -11.69
C ALA A 290 -1.38 7.75 -10.96
N LEU A 291 -1.44 7.65 -9.62
CA LEU A 291 -0.38 7.03 -8.81
C LEU A 291 -0.21 5.54 -9.12
N ASP A 292 -1.30 4.79 -9.34
CA ASP A 292 -1.22 3.40 -9.82
C ASP A 292 -0.46 3.30 -11.14
N GLN A 293 -0.76 4.17 -12.10
CA GLN A 293 -0.09 4.16 -13.41
C GLN A 293 1.39 4.51 -13.29
N LEU A 294 1.71 5.53 -12.49
CA LEU A 294 3.08 5.97 -12.26
C LEU A 294 3.93 4.87 -11.63
N PHE A 295 3.47 4.29 -10.51
CA PHE A 295 4.25 3.33 -9.72
C PHE A 295 4.13 1.87 -10.17
N SER A 296 3.17 1.52 -11.02
CA SER A 296 3.02 0.14 -11.53
C SER A 296 4.22 -0.36 -12.33
N VAL A 297 5.10 0.52 -12.80
CA VAL A 297 6.34 0.13 -13.51
C VAL A 297 7.26 -0.74 -12.66
N PHE A 298 7.23 -0.58 -11.33
CA PHE A 298 8.01 -1.39 -10.40
C PHE A 298 7.43 -2.79 -10.18
N ILE A 299 6.11 -2.97 -10.41
CA ILE A 299 5.39 -4.23 -10.22
C ILE A 299 4.44 -4.41 -11.41
N PRO A 300 4.97 -4.67 -12.62
CA PRO A 300 4.16 -4.81 -13.82
C PRO A 300 3.25 -6.03 -13.69
N LYS A 301 2.03 -5.96 -14.23
CA LYS A 301 1.13 -7.12 -14.25
C LYS A 301 1.79 -8.20 -15.09
N ALA A 302 1.93 -9.38 -14.52
CA ALA A 302 2.31 -10.56 -15.30
C ALA A 302 1.40 -10.61 -16.54
N LYS A 303 2.00 -10.57 -17.74
CA LYS A 303 1.23 -10.66 -18.99
C LYS A 303 0.37 -11.92 -18.89
N CYS A 304 -0.94 -11.74 -18.97
CA CYS A 304 -1.86 -12.85 -18.96
C CYS A 304 -1.55 -13.66 -20.22
N GLN A 305 -0.87 -14.81 -20.09
CA GLN A 305 -0.62 -15.75 -21.18
C GLN A 305 -1.93 -16.49 -21.55
N CYS A 306 -3.05 -15.78 -21.61
CA CYS A 306 -4.27 -16.29 -22.20
C CYS A 306 -4.11 -16.17 -23.73
N PRO A 307 -4.16 -17.28 -24.50
CA PRO A 307 -4.01 -17.27 -25.95
C PRO A 307 -4.98 -16.32 -26.69
N LYS A 308 -6.07 -15.92 -26.04
CA LYS A 308 -7.09 -15.01 -26.59
C LYS A 308 -6.63 -13.55 -26.71
N HIS A 309 -5.67 -13.08 -25.90
CA HIS A 309 -5.21 -11.68 -25.98
C HIS A 309 -4.14 -11.46 -27.06
N ARG A 310 -3.36 -12.49 -27.41
CA ARG A 310 -2.35 -12.40 -28.49
C ARG A 310 -2.98 -12.16 -29.86
N ALA A 311 -4.19 -12.70 -30.08
CA ALA A 311 -4.94 -12.51 -31.32
C ALA A 311 -5.57 -11.12 -31.49
N MET A 312 -5.64 -10.30 -30.44
CA MET A 312 -6.10 -8.90 -30.53
C MET A 312 -4.94 -7.93 -30.80
N GLU A 313 -3.75 -8.18 -30.23
CA GLU A 313 -2.57 -7.34 -30.48
C GLU A 313 -1.98 -7.56 -31.87
N GLU A 314 -2.01 -8.78 -32.42
CA GLU A 314 -1.53 -9.06 -33.79
C GLU A 314 -2.49 -8.59 -34.90
N LYS A 315 -3.75 -8.27 -34.58
CA LYS A 315 -4.72 -7.75 -35.58
C LYS A 315 -4.65 -6.24 -35.80
N VAL A 316 -3.92 -5.50 -34.97
CA VAL A 316 -3.78 -4.04 -35.11
C VAL A 316 -2.55 -3.65 -35.94
N VAL A 317 -1.74 -4.63 -36.39
CA VAL A 317 -0.52 -4.39 -37.17
C VAL A 317 -0.59 -5.06 -38.55
N VAL A 318 -1.73 -5.04 -39.23
CA VAL A 318 -1.82 -5.29 -40.69
C VAL A 318 -3.06 -4.56 -41.22
N ASP A 319 -2.95 -3.27 -41.54
CA ASP A 319 -3.71 -2.63 -42.64
C ASP A 319 -3.30 -1.16 -42.78
N THR A 320 -2.05 -0.94 -43.19
CA THR A 320 -1.63 0.29 -43.88
C THR A 320 -0.53 -0.07 -44.88
N SER A 321 -0.92 -0.69 -45.99
CA SER A 321 -0.12 -0.62 -47.22
C SER A 321 -1.03 -0.87 -48.43
N ASP A 322 -1.00 0.11 -49.31
CA ASP A 322 -1.25 0.04 -50.75
C ASP A 322 -2.69 0.21 -51.27
N SER A 323 -3.02 1.47 -51.60
CA SER A 323 -3.73 1.77 -52.85
C SER A 323 -3.42 3.20 -53.32
N ASP A 324 -2.24 3.37 -53.93
CA ASP A 324 -2.03 4.40 -54.96
C ASP A 324 -2.02 3.68 -56.32
N ALA A 325 -3.04 3.97 -57.13
CA ALA A 325 -3.11 3.72 -58.56
C ALA A 325 -3.85 4.89 -59.21
#